data_AF-A0A3N5P1K0-F1
#
_entry.id   AF-A0A3N5P1K0-F1
#
_cell.length_a   1.000
_cell.length_b   1.000
_cell.length_c   1.000
_cell.angle_alpha   90.00
_cell.angle_beta   90.00
_cell.angle_gamma   90.00
#
_symmetry.space_group_name_H-M   'P 1'
#
loop_
_entity.id
_entity.type
_entity.pdbx_description
1 polymer ?
#
loop_
_entity_poly.entity_id
_entity_poly.type
_entity_poly.pdbx_seq_one_letter_code
_entity_poly.pdbx_strand_id
1 'polypeptide(L)'
;MAINLFSADDQVNKIYKHSGFSTTILDSFSSPEGYPYGLSWDGANILSTDVYTADKIYKHDGFSASILDSFSTPTTNPMGVSWDGTNILSSDQGATKIYKHDGFSSTILDSFSSPNTYPTELCWDSPNLLSIDASVHKVYKHNGFSATILDSFEPNLASVFGLDWDGINTYTTTSPGWDSGSRIYKHNGFTATILDSFSSPGGMVKGISHENIGC
;
A
#
# COMPACT_ATOMS: atom_id res chain seq x y z
N MET A 1 -16.18 -16.12 -2.21
CA MET A 1 -15.21 -16.25 -3.33
C MET A 1 -13.90 -15.69 -2.84
N ALA A 2 -12.77 -16.30 -3.17
CA ALA A 2 -11.48 -15.69 -2.88
C ALA A 2 -11.34 -14.44 -3.76
N ILE A 3 -11.25 -13.30 -3.10
CA ILE A 3 -10.97 -11.99 -3.71
C ILE A 3 -9.52 -11.99 -4.21
N ASN A 4 -9.24 -11.41 -5.37
CA ASN A 4 -7.87 -11.38 -5.88
C ASN A 4 -7.01 -10.46 -5.01
N LEU A 5 -5.72 -10.79 -4.92
CA LEU A 5 -4.70 -9.95 -4.29
C LEU A 5 -3.84 -9.32 -5.38
N PHE A 6 -3.50 -8.06 -5.20
CA PHE A 6 -2.55 -7.32 -6.00
C PHE A 6 -1.24 -7.15 -5.25
N SER A 7 -0.12 -7.15 -5.97
CA SER A 7 1.19 -6.83 -5.39
C SER A 7 2.04 -6.03 -6.36
N ALA A 8 2.83 -5.09 -5.83
CA ALA A 8 3.80 -4.31 -6.59
C ALA A 8 5.21 -4.80 -6.26
N ASP A 9 6.02 -5.01 -7.30
CA ASP A 9 7.40 -5.47 -7.17
C ASP A 9 8.35 -4.48 -7.84
N ASP A 10 9.24 -3.87 -7.05
CA ASP A 10 10.16 -2.82 -7.53
C ASP A 10 11.44 -3.38 -8.17
N GLN A 11 11.78 -4.65 -7.92
CA GLN A 11 12.93 -5.28 -8.57
C GLN A 11 12.68 -5.49 -10.06
N VAL A 12 11.47 -5.88 -10.41
CA VAL A 12 11.07 -6.15 -11.80
C VAL A 12 10.10 -5.12 -12.37
N ASN A 13 9.76 -4.08 -11.60
CA ASN A 13 8.85 -2.99 -11.98
C ASN A 13 7.51 -3.50 -12.50
N LYS A 14 6.90 -4.46 -11.78
CA LYS A 14 5.62 -5.07 -12.18
C LYS A 14 4.59 -4.99 -11.09
N ILE A 15 3.34 -4.90 -11.52
CA ILE A 15 2.16 -5.11 -10.69
C ILE A 15 1.55 -6.45 -11.08
N TYR A 16 1.29 -7.30 -10.09
CA TYR A 16 0.76 -8.66 -10.25
C TYR A 16 -0.65 -8.79 -9.72
N LYS A 17 -1.48 -9.60 -10.38
CA LYS A 17 -2.78 -10.07 -9.90
C LYS A 17 -2.66 -11.54 -9.54
N HIS A 18 -2.93 -11.86 -8.28
CA HIS A 18 -2.90 -13.20 -7.72
C HIS A 18 -4.31 -13.78 -7.61
N SER A 19 -4.42 -15.08 -7.83
CA SER A 19 -5.64 -15.83 -7.52
C SER A 19 -5.75 -16.02 -6.01
N GLY A 20 -6.42 -15.08 -5.35
CA GLY A 20 -6.47 -15.04 -3.89
C GLY A 20 -5.12 -14.81 -3.23
N PHE A 21 -5.02 -15.16 -1.94
CA PHE A 21 -3.77 -15.18 -1.21
C PHE A 21 -2.94 -16.41 -1.61
N SER A 22 -2.30 -16.37 -2.78
CA SER A 22 -1.49 -17.48 -3.30
C SER A 22 -0.39 -17.03 -4.26
N THR A 23 0.52 -17.94 -4.58
CA THR A 23 1.56 -17.75 -5.61
C THR A 23 1.04 -17.84 -7.04
N THR A 24 -0.25 -18.15 -7.25
CA THR A 24 -0.82 -18.31 -8.59
C THR A 24 -1.10 -16.94 -9.20
N ILE A 25 -0.36 -16.59 -10.25
CA ILE A 25 -0.52 -15.33 -10.98
C ILE A 25 -1.56 -15.49 -12.08
N LEU A 26 -2.57 -14.61 -12.05
CA LEU A 26 -3.61 -14.53 -13.07
C LEU A 26 -3.22 -13.55 -14.19
N ASP A 27 -2.59 -12.44 -13.83
CA ASP A 27 -2.18 -11.39 -14.77
C ASP A 27 -1.05 -10.53 -14.17
N SER A 28 -0.36 -9.77 -15.02
CA SER A 28 0.63 -8.77 -14.61
C SER A 28 0.91 -7.75 -15.70
N PHE A 29 1.31 -6.55 -15.31
CA PHE A 29 1.77 -5.52 -16.23
C PHE A 29 2.93 -4.70 -15.64
N SER A 30 3.70 -4.02 -16.49
CA SER A 30 4.79 -3.15 -16.05
C SER A 30 4.26 -1.85 -15.45
N SER A 31 4.85 -1.38 -14.35
CA SER A 31 4.51 -0.06 -13.81
C SER A 31 4.93 1.07 -14.77
N PRO A 32 4.31 2.27 -14.69
CA PRO A 32 4.50 3.31 -15.70
C PRO A 32 5.94 3.84 -15.81
N GLU A 33 6.59 4.13 -14.68
CA GLU A 33 7.91 4.78 -14.63
C GLU A 33 8.92 4.01 -13.76
N GLY A 34 8.59 2.79 -13.33
CA GLY A 34 9.39 1.99 -12.40
C GLY A 34 9.01 2.22 -10.93
N TYR A 35 9.74 1.58 -10.02
CA TYR A 35 9.60 1.67 -8.56
C TYR A 35 8.14 1.76 -8.06
N PRO A 36 7.27 0.80 -8.44
CA PRO A 36 5.93 0.76 -7.90
C PRO A 36 6.00 0.42 -6.41
N TYR A 37 5.59 1.35 -5.55
CA TYR A 37 5.52 1.11 -4.12
C TYR A 37 4.08 0.92 -3.69
N GLY A 38 3.39 2.02 -3.40
CA GLY A 38 2.04 2.02 -2.88
C GLY A 38 1.07 1.36 -3.84
N LEU A 39 0.15 0.55 -3.33
CA LEU A 39 -0.97 0.00 -4.11
C LEU A 39 -2.29 0.10 -3.35
N SER A 40 -3.36 0.43 -4.08
CA SER A 40 -4.73 0.35 -3.55
C SER A 40 -5.74 0.13 -4.68
N TRP A 41 -6.86 -0.52 -4.38
CA TRP A 41 -7.99 -0.66 -5.29
C TRP A 41 -9.07 0.37 -4.93
N ASP A 42 -9.45 1.21 -5.89
CA ASP A 42 -10.48 2.24 -5.67
C ASP A 42 -11.93 1.71 -5.80
N GLY A 43 -12.08 0.40 -6.00
CA GLY A 43 -13.35 -0.26 -6.31
C GLY A 43 -13.52 -0.61 -7.80
N ALA A 44 -12.77 0.05 -8.69
CA ALA A 44 -12.81 -0.22 -10.13
C ALA A 44 -11.43 -0.19 -10.81
N ASN A 45 -10.43 0.45 -10.19
CA ASN A 45 -9.13 0.73 -10.78
C ASN A 45 -8.03 0.49 -9.75
N ILE A 46 -6.89 0.02 -10.22
CA ILE A 46 -5.69 -0.01 -9.38
C ILE A 46 -5.08 1.38 -9.32
N LEU A 47 -4.65 1.76 -8.14
CA LEU A 47 -3.89 2.95 -7.82
C LEU A 47 -2.46 2.51 -7.53
N SER A 48 -1.47 3.28 -8.00
CA SER A 48 -0.08 3.01 -7.66
C SER A 48 0.70 4.29 -7.41
N THR A 49 1.66 4.24 -6.50
CA THR A 49 2.71 5.27 -6.42
C THR A 49 3.96 4.85 -7.18
N ASP A 50 4.65 5.83 -7.71
CA ASP A 50 5.99 5.72 -8.26
C ASP A 50 6.92 6.58 -7.41
N VAL A 51 7.95 5.93 -6.88
CA VAL A 51 8.92 6.56 -5.98
C VAL A 51 10.23 6.79 -6.73
N TYR A 52 10.84 7.96 -6.53
CA TYR A 52 12.17 8.33 -7.03
C TYR A 52 12.27 8.67 -8.52
N THR A 53 11.24 8.44 -9.34
CA THR A 53 11.29 8.82 -10.77
C THR A 53 10.42 10.04 -11.07
N ALA A 54 9.09 9.88 -11.11
CA ALA A 54 8.17 10.99 -11.37
C ALA A 54 7.52 11.57 -10.10
N ASP A 55 7.64 10.91 -8.95
CA ASP A 55 6.95 11.22 -7.69
C ASP A 55 5.44 11.41 -7.92
N LYS A 56 4.81 10.41 -8.54
CA LYS A 56 3.42 10.46 -8.99
C LYS A 56 2.55 9.40 -8.34
N ILE A 57 1.27 9.75 -8.23
CA ILE A 57 0.18 8.80 -8.02
C ILE A 57 -0.50 8.57 -9.37
N TYR A 58 -0.67 7.32 -9.74
CA TYR A 58 -1.32 6.89 -10.98
C TYR A 58 -2.64 6.20 -10.67
N LYS A 59 -3.65 6.50 -11.48
CA LYS A 59 -4.90 5.75 -11.57
C LYS A 59 -4.94 5.03 -12.91
N HIS A 60 -4.97 3.72 -12.85
CA HIS A 60 -5.00 2.86 -14.03
C HIS A 60 -6.44 2.62 -14.48
N ASP A 61 -6.64 2.11 -15.69
CA ASP A 61 -7.95 1.65 -16.17
C ASP A 61 -8.12 0.18 -15.79
N GLY A 62 -8.90 -0.10 -14.75
CA GLY A 62 -9.03 -1.44 -14.20
C GLY A 62 -7.73 -1.96 -13.59
N PHE A 63 -7.45 -3.24 -13.84
CA PHE A 63 -6.12 -3.83 -13.62
C PHE A 63 -5.41 -3.91 -14.97
N SER A 64 -4.78 -2.81 -15.40
CA SER A 64 -4.05 -2.74 -16.68
C SER A 64 -2.97 -1.67 -16.64
N ALA A 65 -2.08 -1.64 -17.63
CA ALA A 65 -1.07 -0.59 -17.79
C ALA A 65 -1.63 0.73 -18.35
N SER A 66 -2.91 0.79 -18.74
CA SER A 66 -3.50 2.01 -19.28
C SER A 66 -3.78 2.99 -18.15
N ILE A 67 -3.36 4.25 -18.31
CA ILE A 67 -3.51 5.28 -17.27
C ILE A 67 -4.73 6.15 -17.60
N LEU A 68 -5.67 6.23 -16.65
CA LEU A 68 -6.81 7.14 -16.71
C LEU A 68 -6.42 8.54 -16.28
N ASP A 69 -5.63 8.65 -15.20
CA ASP A 69 -5.21 9.93 -14.64
C ASP A 69 -3.93 9.78 -13.81
N SER A 70 -3.20 10.88 -13.60
CA SER A 70 -2.05 10.94 -12.71
C SER A 70 -1.79 12.36 -12.23
N PHE A 71 -1.22 12.50 -11.03
CA PHE A 71 -0.71 13.78 -10.54
C PHE A 71 0.57 13.60 -9.74
N SER A 72 1.41 14.63 -9.74
CA SER A 72 2.60 14.68 -8.88
C SER A 72 2.21 15.02 -7.46
N THR A 73 2.80 14.33 -6.49
CA THR A 73 2.54 14.61 -5.09
C THR A 73 3.13 15.96 -4.66
N PRO A 74 2.61 16.59 -3.58
CA PRO A 74 3.07 17.91 -3.14
C PRO A 74 4.55 17.94 -2.73
N THR A 75 5.09 16.77 -2.38
CA THR A 75 6.45 16.56 -1.88
C THR A 75 7.09 15.35 -2.58
N THR A 76 8.38 15.16 -2.32
CA THR A 76 9.21 14.10 -2.90
C THR A 76 9.09 12.82 -2.09
N ASN A 77 8.97 11.67 -2.75
CA ASN A 77 8.83 10.31 -2.18
C ASN A 77 7.43 9.97 -1.62
N PRO A 78 6.39 9.90 -2.49
CA PRO A 78 5.10 9.35 -2.11
C PRO A 78 5.19 7.83 -1.95
N MET A 79 5.06 7.33 -0.72
CA MET A 79 5.30 5.91 -0.45
C MET A 79 4.07 5.06 -0.66
N GLY A 80 2.97 5.40 0.00
CA GLY A 80 1.73 4.63 0.02
C GLY A 80 0.55 5.41 -0.55
N VAL A 81 -0.46 4.68 -1.01
CA VAL A 81 -1.71 5.25 -1.55
C VAL A 81 -2.89 4.44 -1.05
N SER A 82 -4.01 5.11 -0.73
CA SER A 82 -5.28 4.47 -0.41
C SER A 82 -6.44 5.29 -0.96
N TRP A 83 -7.61 4.65 -1.11
CA TRP A 83 -8.86 5.34 -1.46
C TRP A 83 -9.85 5.31 -0.29
N ASP A 84 -10.35 6.48 0.13
CA ASP A 84 -11.31 6.55 1.24
C ASP A 84 -12.78 6.36 0.80
N GLY A 85 -13.00 6.06 -0.48
CA GLY A 85 -14.31 6.04 -1.13
C GLY A 85 -14.64 7.33 -1.91
N THR A 86 -13.95 8.43 -1.63
CA THR A 86 -14.15 9.74 -2.28
C THR A 86 -12.84 10.47 -2.59
N ASN A 87 -11.78 10.22 -1.83
CA ASN A 87 -10.54 10.97 -1.81
C ASN A 87 -9.34 10.00 -1.83
N ILE A 88 -8.27 10.43 -2.50
CA ILE A 88 -6.98 9.79 -2.37
C ILE A 88 -6.37 10.15 -1.02
N LEU A 89 -5.81 9.14 -0.37
CA LEU A 89 -4.92 9.28 0.77
C LEU A 89 -3.51 8.91 0.31
N SER A 90 -2.50 9.64 0.75
CA SER A 90 -1.11 9.30 0.46
C SER A 90 -0.22 9.51 1.66
N SER A 91 0.79 8.68 1.79
CA SER A 91 1.88 8.91 2.74
C SER A 91 3.10 9.44 2.01
N ASP A 92 3.89 10.25 2.70
CA ASP A 92 5.09 10.83 2.15
C ASP A 92 6.23 10.72 3.15
N GLN A 93 7.30 10.05 2.74
CA GLN A 93 8.47 9.85 3.58
C GLN A 93 9.27 11.15 3.74
N GLY A 94 9.46 11.91 2.66
CA GLY A 94 10.26 13.13 2.68
C GLY A 94 9.70 14.18 3.64
N ALA A 95 8.38 14.26 3.73
CA ALA A 95 7.65 15.20 4.58
C ALA A 95 7.23 14.63 5.95
N THR A 96 7.41 13.32 6.18
CA THR A 96 6.92 12.59 7.36
C THR A 96 5.45 12.87 7.67
N LYS A 97 4.62 12.79 6.62
CA LYS A 97 3.20 13.16 6.66
C LYS A 97 2.32 12.16 5.95
N ILE A 98 1.05 12.19 6.36
CA ILE A 98 -0.06 11.56 5.65
C ILE A 98 -1.00 12.68 5.19
N TYR A 99 -1.42 12.60 3.92
CA TYR A 99 -2.23 13.59 3.23
C TYR A 99 -3.57 12.99 2.79
N LYS A 100 -4.60 13.82 2.85
CA LYS A 100 -5.89 13.60 2.22
C LYS A 100 -6.07 14.61 1.10
N HIS A 101 -6.31 14.11 -0.10
CA HIS A 101 -6.46 14.91 -1.30
C HIS A 101 -7.94 15.15 -1.62
N ASP A 102 -8.26 16.17 -2.40
CA ASP A 102 -9.62 16.40 -2.91
C ASP A 102 -9.84 15.52 -4.14
N GLY A 103 -10.61 14.44 -3.97
CA GLY A 103 -10.81 13.46 -5.05
C GLY A 103 -9.51 12.76 -5.47
N PHE A 104 -9.35 12.60 -6.78
CA PHE A 104 -8.09 12.20 -7.41
C PHE A 104 -7.41 13.46 -7.96
N SER A 105 -6.74 14.22 -7.09
CA SER A 105 -6.02 15.43 -7.49
C SER A 105 -4.87 15.73 -6.53
N SER A 106 -4.01 16.70 -6.87
CA SER A 106 -2.95 17.18 -5.98
C SER A 106 -3.43 18.18 -4.92
N THR A 107 -4.72 18.51 -4.90
CA THR A 107 -5.28 19.48 -3.95
C THR A 107 -5.40 18.84 -2.57
N ILE A 108 -4.79 19.43 -1.54
CA ILE A 108 -4.80 18.87 -0.19
C ILE A 108 -5.99 19.40 0.61
N LEU A 109 -6.84 18.50 1.10
CA LEU A 109 -7.93 18.80 2.02
C LEU A 109 -7.47 18.81 3.47
N ASP A 110 -6.63 17.85 3.85
CA ASP A 110 -6.13 17.70 5.23
C ASP A 110 -4.78 16.95 5.25
N SER A 111 -4.04 17.10 6.34
CA SER A 111 -2.80 16.34 6.57
C SER A 111 -2.44 16.27 8.05
N PHE A 112 -1.73 15.21 8.44
CA PHE A 112 -1.14 15.12 9.77
C PHE A 112 0.23 14.44 9.72
N SER A 113 1.04 14.65 10.75
CA SER A 113 2.36 14.01 10.88
C SER A 113 2.21 12.51 11.10
N SER A 114 3.00 11.70 10.37
CA SER A 114 3.05 10.27 10.62
C SER A 114 3.53 9.96 12.04
N PRO A 115 3.19 8.78 12.61
CA PRO A 115 3.61 8.42 13.97
C PRO A 115 5.13 8.44 14.18
N ASN A 116 5.93 8.09 13.16
CA ASN A 116 7.38 8.28 13.15
C ASN A 116 7.85 8.77 11.78
N THR A 117 9.08 8.44 11.40
CA THR A 117 9.82 9.09 10.32
C THR A 117 9.76 8.39 8.98
N TYR A 118 9.14 7.21 8.88
CA TYR A 118 9.12 6.45 7.64
C TYR A 118 7.73 5.85 7.37
N PRO A 119 6.71 6.70 7.12
CA PRO A 119 5.41 6.20 6.71
C PRO A 119 5.52 5.53 5.34
N THR A 120 4.93 4.36 5.20
CA THR A 120 4.90 3.60 3.94
C THR A 120 3.45 3.36 3.52
N GLU A 121 2.96 2.14 3.44
CA GLU A 121 1.61 1.91 2.92
C GLU A 121 0.50 2.43 3.84
N LEU A 122 -0.64 2.76 3.23
CA LEU A 122 -1.89 3.15 3.87
C LEU A 122 -3.03 2.22 3.44
N CYS A 123 -4.01 1.98 4.30
CA CYS A 123 -5.26 1.32 3.91
C CYS A 123 -6.44 1.91 4.70
N TRP A 124 -7.54 2.24 4.02
CA TRP A 124 -8.72 2.86 4.61
C TRP A 124 -9.77 1.81 5.06
N ASP A 125 -9.60 1.30 6.28
CA ASP A 125 -10.59 0.46 6.96
C ASP A 125 -11.72 1.31 7.57
N SER A 126 -12.62 1.81 6.72
CA SER A 126 -13.69 2.75 7.10
C SER A 126 -14.34 2.39 8.46
N PRO A 127 -14.35 3.31 9.45
CA PRO A 127 -14.02 4.74 9.32
C PRO A 127 -12.56 5.08 9.61
N ASN A 128 -11.67 4.11 9.76
CA ASN A 128 -10.31 4.28 10.29
C ASN A 128 -9.25 4.20 9.19
N LEU A 129 -8.17 4.94 9.38
CA LEU A 129 -6.96 4.76 8.58
C LEU A 129 -6.05 3.74 9.24
N LEU A 130 -5.49 2.83 8.45
CA LEU A 130 -4.35 2.01 8.80
C LEU A 130 -3.10 2.54 8.12
N SER A 131 -1.95 2.47 8.79
CA SER A 131 -0.66 2.88 8.20
C SER A 131 0.49 2.03 8.72
N ILE A 132 1.53 1.86 7.91
CA ILE A 132 2.82 1.35 8.38
C ILE A 132 3.80 2.48 8.62
N ASP A 133 4.60 2.34 9.68
CA ASP A 133 5.89 3.01 9.79
C ASP A 133 7.04 2.00 9.72
N ALA A 134 7.85 2.11 8.66
CA ALA A 134 8.95 1.20 8.40
C ALA A 134 10.18 1.45 9.28
N SER A 135 10.30 2.60 9.94
CA SER A 135 11.43 2.90 10.84
C SER A 135 11.36 2.12 12.15
N VAL A 136 10.15 1.75 12.55
CA VAL A 136 9.86 1.00 13.79
C VAL A 136 9.11 -0.31 13.52
N HIS A 137 8.96 -0.70 12.25
CA HIS A 137 8.29 -1.93 11.80
C HIS A 137 6.90 -2.12 12.43
N LYS A 138 6.09 -1.06 12.48
CA LYS A 138 4.81 -1.04 13.21
C LYS A 138 3.65 -0.71 12.30
N VAL A 139 2.55 -1.42 12.50
CA VAL A 139 1.24 -1.13 11.89
C VAL A 139 0.41 -0.35 12.92
N TYR A 140 -0.20 0.74 12.47
CA TYR A 140 -1.03 1.62 13.29
C TYR A 140 -2.47 1.63 12.78
N LYS A 141 -3.43 1.67 13.70
CA LYS A 141 -4.84 1.99 13.43
C LYS A 141 -5.14 3.35 14.03
N HIS A 142 -5.53 4.29 13.19
CA HIS A 142 -5.88 5.66 13.55
C HIS A 142 -7.38 5.81 13.75
N ASN A 143 -7.80 6.76 14.59
CA ASN A 143 -9.19 7.15 14.75
C ASN A 143 -9.56 8.10 13.61
N GLY A 144 -10.21 7.58 12.57
CA GLY A 144 -10.47 8.40 11.38
C GLY A 144 -9.22 8.71 10.56
N PHE A 145 -9.32 9.75 9.75
CA PHE A 145 -8.16 10.44 9.19
C PHE A 145 -7.64 11.43 10.23
N SER A 146 -6.83 10.95 11.18
CA SER A 146 -6.21 11.80 12.21
C SER A 146 -4.96 11.15 12.80
N ALA A 147 -4.14 11.93 13.50
CA ALA A 147 -2.97 11.42 14.22
C ALA A 147 -3.31 10.61 15.50
N THR A 148 -4.60 10.46 15.84
CA THR A 148 -5.01 9.77 17.07
C THR A 148 -4.93 8.27 16.87
N ILE A 149 -4.03 7.59 17.59
CA ILE A 149 -3.86 6.14 17.50
C ILE A 149 -4.88 5.41 18.39
N LEU A 150 -5.63 4.48 17.80
CA LEU A 150 -6.54 3.57 18.51
C LEU A 150 -5.84 2.28 18.92
N ASP A 151 -5.02 1.73 18.03
CA ASP A 151 -4.32 0.46 18.25
C ASP A 151 -3.04 0.40 17.40
N SER A 152 -2.12 -0.49 17.76
CA SER A 152 -0.92 -0.76 16.97
C SER A 152 -0.33 -2.13 17.30
N PHE A 153 0.34 -2.75 16.33
CA PHE A 153 1.12 -3.96 16.59
C PHE A 153 2.42 -3.98 15.77
N GLU A 154 3.40 -4.72 16.28
CA GLU A 154 4.66 -5.00 15.58
C GLU A 154 4.57 -6.42 15.02
N PRO A 155 4.60 -6.61 13.68
CA PRO A 155 4.53 -7.94 13.07
C PRO A 155 5.72 -8.87 13.42
N ASN A 156 6.75 -8.37 14.13
CA ASN A 156 8.00 -9.07 14.44
C ASN A 156 8.72 -9.58 13.18
N LEU A 157 8.63 -8.81 12.09
CA LEU A 157 9.29 -9.08 10.82
C LEU A 157 10.55 -8.20 10.70
N ALA A 158 11.49 -8.62 9.86
CA ALA A 158 12.74 -7.89 9.63
C ALA A 158 12.52 -6.51 8.97
N SER A 159 11.39 -6.33 8.29
CA SER A 159 10.91 -5.08 7.69
C SER A 159 9.40 -5.20 7.44
N VAL A 160 8.72 -4.06 7.28
CA VAL A 160 7.29 -4.02 6.91
C VAL A 160 7.10 -2.82 5.98
N PHE A 161 6.48 -3.02 4.81
CA PHE A 161 6.29 -1.95 3.81
C PHE A 161 4.84 -1.82 3.34
N GLY A 162 4.31 -2.88 2.72
CA GLY A 162 2.94 -2.96 2.21
C GLY A 162 1.97 -3.31 3.32
N LEU A 163 0.75 -2.78 3.22
CA LEU A 163 -0.34 -2.94 4.18
C LEU A 163 -1.64 -3.11 3.43
N ASP A 164 -2.44 -4.07 3.88
CA ASP A 164 -3.80 -4.22 3.40
C ASP A 164 -4.67 -4.93 4.47
N TRP A 165 -5.99 -4.84 4.33
CA TRP A 165 -6.97 -5.36 5.28
C TRP A 165 -8.21 -5.89 4.56
N ASP A 166 -8.51 -7.18 4.74
CA ASP A 166 -9.68 -7.81 4.08
C ASP A 166 -10.99 -7.71 4.89
N GLY A 167 -11.02 -6.90 5.96
CA GLY A 167 -12.11 -6.86 6.93
C GLY A 167 -11.95 -7.86 8.10
N ILE A 168 -11.03 -8.81 7.99
CA ILE A 168 -10.81 -9.89 8.96
C ILE A 168 -9.33 -10.02 9.35
N ASN A 169 -8.42 -9.84 8.42
CA ASN A 169 -6.99 -10.14 8.51
C ASN A 169 -6.18 -8.97 7.97
N THR A 170 -5.08 -8.65 8.65
CA THR A 170 -4.08 -7.73 8.12
C THR A 170 -3.14 -8.48 7.19
N TYR A 171 -2.73 -7.84 6.12
CA TYR A 171 -1.70 -8.33 5.23
C TYR A 171 -0.54 -7.36 5.24
N THR A 172 0.68 -7.90 5.22
CA THR A 172 1.88 -7.08 5.16
C THR A 172 2.93 -7.67 4.24
N THR A 173 3.81 -6.83 3.70
CA THR A 173 4.96 -7.29 2.93
C THR A 173 6.26 -7.06 3.69
N THR A 174 7.25 -7.93 3.49
CA THR A 174 8.64 -7.67 3.88
C THR A 174 9.43 -7.24 2.67
N SER A 175 10.44 -6.40 2.87
CA SER A 175 11.48 -6.14 1.87
C SER A 175 12.85 -6.21 2.54
N PRO A 176 13.32 -7.40 2.96
CA PRO A 176 14.57 -7.55 3.68
C PRO A 176 15.75 -7.41 2.70
N GLY A 177 16.15 -6.18 2.38
CA GLY A 177 17.33 -5.91 1.55
C GLY A 177 17.29 -6.53 0.14
N TRP A 178 18.42 -6.42 -0.58
CA TRP A 178 18.48 -6.75 -2.01
C TRP A 178 18.59 -8.25 -2.35
N ASP A 179 18.92 -9.08 -1.35
CA ASP A 179 19.31 -10.48 -1.55
C ASP A 179 18.42 -11.50 -0.81
N SER A 180 17.43 -11.05 -0.02
CA SER A 180 16.46 -11.95 0.61
C SER A 180 15.07 -11.77 0.01
N GLY A 181 14.58 -12.84 -0.63
CA GLY A 181 13.27 -12.86 -1.27
C GLY A 181 12.16 -12.36 -0.35
N SER A 182 11.51 -11.29 -0.79
CA SER A 182 10.42 -10.61 -0.10
C SER A 182 9.17 -11.48 -0.05
N ARG A 183 8.44 -11.44 1.06
CA ARG A 183 7.25 -12.27 1.28
C ARG A 183 6.03 -11.41 1.60
N ILE A 184 4.87 -11.95 1.26
CA ILE A 184 3.57 -11.42 1.68
C ILE A 184 3.08 -12.29 2.83
N TYR A 185 2.66 -11.66 3.92
CA TYR A 185 2.19 -12.31 5.14
C TYR A 185 0.72 -11.99 5.36
N LYS A 186 -0.03 -12.99 5.81
CA LYS A 186 -1.39 -12.86 6.32
C LYS A 186 -1.37 -13.01 7.83
N HIS A 187 -1.93 -12.05 8.54
CA HIS A 187 -2.04 -12.02 10.00
C HIS A 187 -3.47 -12.31 10.46
N ASN A 188 -3.61 -12.90 11.64
CA ASN A 188 -4.91 -13.17 12.26
C ASN A 188 -5.46 -11.90 12.89
N GLY A 189 -6.42 -11.25 12.25
CA GLY A 189 -6.90 -9.96 12.73
C GLY A 189 -5.84 -8.86 12.65
N PHE A 190 -6.07 -7.81 13.42
CA PHE A 190 -5.13 -6.71 13.62
C PHE A 190 -4.11 -7.09 14.71
N THR A 191 -3.33 -8.15 14.46
CA THR A 191 -2.36 -8.69 15.43
C THR A 191 -1.07 -9.16 14.74
N ALA A 192 -0.02 -9.41 15.51
CA ALA A 192 1.24 -9.95 14.99
C ALA A 192 1.19 -11.47 14.67
N THR A 193 0.04 -12.13 14.84
CA THR A 193 -0.07 -13.58 14.69
C THR A 193 -0.15 -13.95 13.22
N ILE A 194 0.91 -14.52 12.65
CA ILE A 194 0.94 -14.93 11.23
C ILE A 194 0.14 -16.22 11.03
N LEU A 195 -0.79 -16.21 10.07
CA LEU A 195 -1.57 -17.37 9.63
C LEU A 195 -0.92 -18.09 8.44
N ASP A 196 -0.42 -17.32 7.48
CA ASP A 196 0.15 -17.85 6.25
C ASP A 196 1.10 -16.83 5.60
N SER A 197 1.96 -17.27 4.69
CA SER A 197 2.79 -16.39 3.87
C SER A 197 3.27 -17.08 2.61
N PHE A 198 3.51 -16.30 1.56
CA PHE A 198 4.16 -16.78 0.35
C PHE A 198 5.20 -15.79 -0.18
N SER A 199 6.15 -16.28 -0.98
CA SER A 199 7.18 -15.46 -1.61
C SER A 199 6.62 -14.66 -2.77
N SER A 200 7.00 -13.38 -2.85
CA SER A 200 6.66 -12.54 -4.00
C SER A 200 7.27 -13.08 -5.31
N PRO A 201 6.63 -12.84 -6.47
CA PRO A 201 7.13 -13.35 -7.75
C PRO A 201 8.46 -12.73 -8.20
N GLY A 202 8.65 -11.42 -7.98
CA GLY A 202 9.82 -10.69 -8.48
C GLY A 202 10.95 -10.55 -7.45
N GLY A 203 10.70 -10.85 -6.17
CA GLY A 203 11.70 -10.86 -5.12
C GLY A 203 11.70 -9.62 -4.23
N MET A 204 11.03 -8.53 -4.64
CA MET A 204 10.92 -7.30 -3.87
C MET A 204 9.52 -6.69 -3.89
N VAL A 205 8.60 -7.34 -3.18
CA VAL A 205 7.26 -6.79 -3.00
C VAL A 205 7.27 -5.56 -2.09
N LYS A 206 6.63 -4.48 -2.54
CA LYS A 206 6.41 -3.24 -1.78
C LYS A 206 4.95 -3.12 -1.37
N GLY A 207 4.07 -2.70 -2.28
CA GLY A 207 2.65 -2.54 -2.01
C GLY A 207 1.83 -3.81 -2.23
N ILE A 208 0.67 -3.83 -1.58
CA ILE A 208 -0.34 -4.87 -1.68
C ILE A 208 -1.73 -4.24 -1.55
N SER A 209 -2.71 -4.83 -2.20
CA SER A 209 -4.12 -4.44 -2.08
C SER A 209 -5.00 -5.61 -2.52
N HIS A 210 -6.23 -5.71 -2.02
CA HIS A 210 -7.20 -6.68 -2.50
C HIS A 210 -8.13 -6.03 -3.51
N GLU A 211 -8.80 -6.85 -4.32
CA GLU A 211 -9.90 -6.42 -5.19
C GLU A 211 -11.19 -6.14 -4.38
N ASN A 212 -11.06 -5.47 -3.22
CA ASN A 212 -12.16 -5.12 -2.31
C ASN A 212 -12.43 -3.62 -2.31
N ILE A 213 -13.64 -3.23 -1.91
CA ILE A 213 -14.04 -1.82 -1.82
C ILE A 213 -13.45 -1.25 -0.51
N GLY A 214 -12.27 -0.64 -0.58
CA GLY A 214 -11.76 0.26 0.48
C GLY A 214 -10.41 -0.08 1.12
N CYS A 215 -9.84 -1.25 0.84
CA CYS A 215 -8.42 -1.60 0.92
C CYS A 215 -8.17 -2.65 -0.19
#